data_AF-A0A146LGC1-F1
#
_entry.id   AF-A0A146LGC1-F1
#
_cell.length_a   1.000
_cell.length_b   1.000
_cell.length_c   1.000
_cell.angle_alpha   90.00
_cell.angle_beta   90.00
_cell.angle_gamma   90.00
#
_symmetry.space_group_name_H-M   'P 1'
#
loop_
_entity.id
_entity.type
_entity.pdbx_description
1 polymer ?
#
loop_
_entity_poly.entity_id
_entity_poly.type
_entity_poly.pdbx_seq_one_letter_code
_entity_poly.pdbx_strand_id
1 'polypeptide(L)'
;MADLQTFTRLCVRPLSNHLSRIFYAFRKRLNDDNVTDVVSLFILKSLETILNALVKDERAILQYQDDVVELYEPLVHILKQSSSPSLSHAAINVLVYMNKMCPCSVYVNTQRLQNIISTIVHVYVGSSATQEQRINMLTVFGQLGALSPTLSLSAADVSSQSTIN
;
A
#
# COMPACT_ATOMS: atom_id res chain seq x y z
N MET A 1 -9.56 5.39 -20.59
CA MET A 1 -9.68 4.65 -19.30
C MET A 1 -10.77 3.58 -19.30
N ALA A 2 -11.83 3.71 -20.10
CA ALA A 2 -12.87 2.67 -20.24
C ALA A 2 -12.33 1.34 -20.82
N ASP A 3 -11.36 1.39 -21.73
CA ASP A 3 -10.79 0.18 -22.35
C ASP A 3 -10.00 -0.68 -21.35
N LEU A 4 -9.24 -0.05 -20.45
CA LEU A 4 -8.50 -0.78 -19.42
C LEU A 4 -9.46 -1.44 -18.42
N GLN A 5 -10.51 -0.74 -17.97
CA GLN A 5 -11.53 -1.33 -17.09
C GLN A 5 -12.32 -2.45 -17.76
N THR A 6 -12.59 -2.33 -19.06
CA THR A 6 -13.29 -3.35 -19.86
C THR A 6 -12.41 -4.58 -20.08
N PHE A 7 -11.12 -4.36 -20.36
CA PHE A 7 -10.11 -5.40 -20.49
C PHE A 7 -9.91 -6.15 -19.18
N THR A 8 -9.79 -5.45 -18.04
CA THR A 8 -9.67 -6.10 -16.72
C THR A 8 -10.94 -6.86 -16.35
N ARG A 9 -12.14 -6.44 -16.78
CA ARG A 9 -13.39 -7.17 -16.47
C ARG A 9 -13.60 -8.43 -17.31
N LEU A 10 -13.21 -8.42 -18.59
CA LEU A 10 -13.47 -9.52 -19.53
C LEU A 10 -12.29 -10.48 -19.70
N CYS A 11 -11.07 -10.05 -19.36
CA CYS A 11 -9.83 -10.80 -19.60
C CYS A 11 -9.10 -11.27 -18.33
N VAL A 12 -9.72 -11.25 -17.13
CA VAL A 12 -9.04 -11.72 -15.89
C VAL A 12 -8.46 -13.13 -16.06
N ARG A 13 -9.18 -14.05 -16.72
CA ARG A 13 -8.74 -15.43 -16.93
C ARG A 13 -7.51 -15.56 -17.85
N PRO A 14 -7.46 -14.91 -19.03
CA PRO A 14 -6.23 -14.84 -19.80
C PRO A 14 -5.08 -14.11 -19.09
N LEU A 15 -5.39 -13.03 -18.36
CA LEU A 15 -4.38 -12.23 -17.66
C LEU A 15 -3.80 -12.96 -16.45
N SER A 16 -4.56 -13.86 -15.82
CA SER A 16 -4.14 -14.60 -14.62
C SER A 16 -2.78 -15.27 -14.83
N ASN A 17 -2.58 -15.88 -16.01
CA ASN A 17 -1.33 -16.55 -16.37
C ASN A 17 -0.15 -15.60 -16.59
N HIS A 18 -0.41 -14.29 -16.63
CA HIS A 18 0.58 -13.24 -16.84
C HIS A 18 0.66 -12.25 -15.66
N LEU A 19 -0.27 -12.30 -14.71
CA LEU A 19 -0.32 -11.37 -13.58
C LEU A 19 0.95 -11.40 -12.74
N SER A 20 1.46 -12.59 -12.40
CA SER A 20 2.75 -12.71 -11.69
C SER A 20 3.90 -12.08 -12.47
N ARG A 21 3.91 -12.21 -13.81
CA ARG A 21 4.92 -11.56 -14.66
C ARG A 21 4.77 -10.05 -14.70
N ILE A 22 3.53 -9.56 -14.68
CA ILE A 22 3.22 -8.12 -14.63
C ILE A 22 3.65 -7.54 -13.28
N PHE A 23 3.31 -8.19 -12.16
CA PHE A 23 3.75 -7.78 -10.83
C PHE A 23 5.27 -7.78 -10.71
N TYR A 24 5.93 -8.82 -11.21
CA TYR A 24 7.38 -8.87 -11.28
C TYR A 24 7.98 -7.71 -12.08
N ALA A 25 7.45 -7.43 -13.28
CA ALA A 25 7.94 -6.35 -14.14
C ALA A 25 7.71 -4.97 -13.51
N PHE A 26 6.55 -4.75 -12.90
CA PHE A 26 6.22 -3.52 -12.18
C PHE A 26 7.11 -3.33 -10.96
N ARG A 27 7.30 -4.37 -10.14
CA ARG A 27 8.25 -4.33 -9.01
C ARG A 27 9.64 -3.96 -9.47
N LYS A 28 10.16 -4.66 -10.49
CA LYS A 28 11.49 -4.41 -11.03
C LYS A 28 11.64 -2.97 -11.52
N ARG A 29 10.60 -2.43 -12.15
CA ARG A 29 10.62 -1.06 -12.66
C ARG A 29 10.47 -0.02 -11.55
N LEU A 30 9.66 -0.25 -10.53
CA LEU A 30 9.53 0.66 -9.39
C LEU A 30 10.80 0.71 -8.51
N ASN A 31 11.63 -0.34 -8.53
CA ASN A 31 12.93 -0.38 -7.84
C ASN A 31 14.10 0.18 -8.67
N ASP A 32 13.86 0.61 -9.91
CA ASP A 32 14.90 1.19 -10.76
C ASP A 32 14.94 2.71 -10.55
N ASP A 33 16.05 3.19 -9.98
CA ASP A 33 16.26 4.61 -9.64
C ASP A 33 16.20 5.56 -10.85
N ASN A 34 16.31 5.03 -12.07
CA ASN A 34 16.30 5.82 -13.31
C ASN A 34 14.90 5.98 -13.92
N VAL A 35 13.85 5.51 -13.25
CA VAL A 35 12.49 5.58 -13.78
C VAL A 35 11.89 6.95 -13.55
N THR A 36 11.35 7.52 -14.63
CA THR A 36 10.68 8.82 -14.56
C THR A 36 9.39 8.74 -13.75
N ASP A 37 9.08 9.80 -13.00
CA ASP A 37 7.86 9.92 -12.19
C ASP A 37 6.58 9.60 -12.98
N VAL A 38 6.53 9.95 -14.26
CA VAL A 38 5.38 9.67 -15.13
C VAL A 38 5.17 8.17 -15.32
N VAL A 39 6.26 7.41 -15.50
CA VAL A 39 6.21 5.95 -15.65
C VAL A 39 5.84 5.30 -14.32
N SER A 40 6.45 5.74 -13.21
CA SER A 40 6.10 5.27 -11.87
C SER A 40 4.61 5.51 -11.57
N LEU A 41 4.09 6.70 -11.87
CA LEU A 41 2.69 7.04 -11.69
C LEU A 41 1.76 6.16 -12.54
N PHE A 42 2.14 5.89 -13.79
CA PHE A 42 1.39 4.99 -14.67
C PHE A 42 1.34 3.57 -14.12
N ILE A 43 2.47 3.05 -13.62
CA ILE A 43 2.55 1.74 -12.98
C ILE A 43 1.65 1.70 -11.74
N LEU A 44 1.73 2.70 -10.86
CA LEU A 44 0.91 2.77 -9.63
C LEU A 44 -0.59 2.78 -9.94
N LYS A 45 -1.04 3.58 -10.92
CA LYS A 45 -2.46 3.61 -11.34
C LYS A 45 -2.90 2.28 -11.97
N SER A 46 -2.00 1.62 -12.70
CA SER A 46 -2.28 0.30 -13.28
C SER A 46 -2.40 -0.76 -12.18
N LEU A 47 -1.49 -0.76 -11.20
CA LEU A 47 -1.55 -1.61 -10.01
C LEU A 47 -2.85 -1.39 -9.24
N GLU A 48 -3.24 -0.14 -8.98
CA GLU A 48 -4.49 0.20 -8.30
C GLU A 48 -5.69 -0.44 -9.02
N THR A 49 -5.74 -0.33 -10.34
CA THR A 49 -6.82 -0.89 -11.16
C THR A 49 -6.85 -2.41 -11.09
N ILE A 50 -5.69 -3.06 -11.18
CA ILE A 50 -5.55 -4.51 -11.12
C ILE A 50 -5.96 -5.01 -9.72
N LEU A 51 -5.38 -4.48 -8.66
CA LEU A 51 -5.65 -4.91 -7.30
C LEU A 51 -7.12 -4.70 -6.91
N ASN A 52 -7.73 -3.57 -7.29
CA ASN A 52 -9.16 -3.34 -7.05
C ASN A 52 -10.05 -4.38 -7.76
N ALA A 53 -9.61 -4.92 -8.90
CA ALA A 53 -10.32 -6.03 -9.55
C ALA A 53 -10.11 -7.35 -8.82
N LEU A 54 -8.88 -7.65 -8.37
CA LEU A 54 -8.54 -8.92 -7.72
C LEU A 54 -9.10 -9.05 -6.29
N VAL A 55 -9.19 -7.95 -5.53
CA VAL A 55 -9.76 -7.94 -4.16
C VAL A 55 -11.20 -8.46 -4.11
N LYS A 56 -11.91 -8.48 -5.25
CA LYS A 56 -13.30 -8.96 -5.34
C LYS A 56 -13.42 -10.47 -5.54
N ASP A 57 -12.32 -11.17 -5.77
CA ASP A 57 -12.26 -12.62 -6.00
C ASP A 57 -11.30 -13.27 -4.99
N GLU A 58 -11.86 -14.02 -4.03
CA GLU A 58 -11.08 -14.70 -2.98
C GLU A 58 -10.04 -15.66 -3.53
N ARG A 59 -10.31 -16.33 -4.66
CA ARG A 59 -9.34 -17.24 -5.27
C ARG A 59 -8.14 -16.49 -5.83
N ALA A 60 -8.38 -15.32 -6.40
CA ALA A 60 -7.32 -14.45 -6.90
C ALA A 60 -6.47 -13.90 -5.74
N ILE A 61 -7.09 -13.59 -4.59
CA ILE A 61 -6.35 -13.17 -3.39
C ILE A 61 -5.34 -14.25 -2.97
N LEU A 62 -5.80 -15.50 -2.81
CA LEU A 62 -4.92 -16.61 -2.41
C LEU A 62 -3.83 -16.89 -3.45
N GLN A 63 -4.15 -16.75 -4.73
CA GLN A 63 -3.19 -17.05 -5.81
C GLN A 63 -2.06 -16.02 -5.92
N TYR A 64 -2.36 -14.73 -5.77
CA TYR A 64 -1.40 -13.64 -6.00
C TYR A 64 -0.87 -12.98 -4.73
N GLN A 65 -1.26 -13.49 -3.56
CA GLN A 65 -0.90 -12.87 -2.27
C GLN A 65 0.62 -12.61 -2.18
N ASP A 66 1.44 -13.60 -2.55
CA ASP A 66 2.88 -13.54 -2.38
C ASP A 66 3.50 -12.54 -3.36
N ASP A 67 3.04 -12.54 -4.62
CA ASP A 67 3.46 -11.57 -5.64
C ASP A 67 3.10 -10.12 -5.24
N VAL A 68 1.92 -9.94 -4.62
CA VAL A 68 1.44 -8.63 -4.17
C VAL A 68 2.28 -8.13 -3.00
N VAL A 69 2.63 -8.98 -2.04
CA VAL A 69 3.46 -8.62 -0.88
C VAL A 69 4.82 -8.08 -1.31
N GLU A 70 5.41 -8.59 -2.38
CA GLU A 70 6.69 -8.10 -2.89
C GLU A 70 6.66 -6.65 -3.41
N LEU A 71 5.47 -6.09 -3.67
CA LEU A 71 5.29 -4.68 -4.08
C LEU A 71 5.41 -3.71 -2.90
N TYR A 72 5.40 -4.20 -1.66
CA TYR A 72 5.31 -3.35 -0.48
C TYR A 72 6.56 -2.47 -0.28
N GLU A 73 7.75 -3.05 -0.37
CA GLU A 73 9.02 -2.31 -0.26
C GLU A 73 9.15 -1.18 -1.31
N PRO A 74 8.93 -1.41 -2.62
CA PRO A 74 8.93 -0.34 -3.62
C PRO A 74 7.97 0.81 -3.28
N LEU A 75 6.77 0.52 -2.76
CA LEU A 75 5.79 1.55 -2.40
C LEU A 75 6.24 2.38 -1.20
N VAL A 76 6.80 1.72 -0.17
CA VAL A 76 7.35 2.41 0.99
C VAL A 76 8.54 3.28 0.60
N HIS A 77 9.38 2.81 -0.33
CA HIS A 77 10.48 3.58 -0.88
C HIS A 77 9.99 4.86 -1.56
N ILE A 78 8.98 4.75 -2.43
CA ILE A 78 8.35 5.90 -3.11
C ILE A 78 7.79 6.88 -2.07
N LEU A 79 7.10 6.41 -1.04
CA LEU A 79 6.53 7.30 -0.01
C LEU A 79 7.60 8.05 0.78
N LYS A 80 8.79 7.45 0.98
CA LYS A 80 9.89 8.08 1.72
C LYS A 80 10.67 9.09 0.88
N GLN A 81 10.87 8.81 -0.41
CA GLN A 81 11.77 9.60 -1.26
C GLN A 81 11.05 10.56 -2.20
N SER A 82 9.82 10.26 -2.59
CA SER A 82 9.10 11.08 -3.57
C SER A 82 8.72 12.44 -2.99
N SER A 83 9.21 13.50 -3.63
CA SER A 83 8.73 14.87 -3.40
C SER A 83 7.44 15.18 -4.16
N SER A 84 7.02 14.30 -5.08
CA SER A 84 5.80 14.45 -5.87
C SER A 84 4.56 13.98 -5.09
N PRO A 85 3.62 14.87 -4.75
CA PRO A 85 2.39 14.48 -4.04
C PRO A 85 1.56 13.48 -4.82
N SER A 86 1.53 13.59 -6.15
CA SER A 86 0.77 12.69 -7.03
C SER A 86 1.28 11.25 -6.97
N LEU A 87 2.60 11.05 -6.88
CA LEU A 87 3.19 9.72 -6.70
C LEU A 87 2.86 9.16 -5.32
N SER A 88 3.01 9.98 -4.28
CA SER A 88 2.73 9.55 -2.90
C SER A 88 1.26 9.18 -2.71
N HIS A 89 0.33 9.95 -3.30
CA HIS A 89 -1.10 9.63 -3.29
C HIS A 89 -1.42 8.35 -4.07
N ALA A 90 -0.81 8.15 -5.24
CA ALA A 90 -1.00 6.93 -6.02
C ALA A 90 -0.45 5.70 -5.28
N ALA A 91 0.70 5.81 -4.61
CA ALA A 91 1.27 4.75 -3.79
C ALA A 91 0.35 4.40 -2.61
N ILE A 92 -0.24 5.40 -1.95
CA ILE A 92 -1.23 5.19 -0.86
C ILE A 92 -2.46 4.45 -1.39
N ASN A 93 -2.99 4.81 -2.55
CA ASN A 93 -4.14 4.11 -3.14
C ASN A 93 -3.82 2.63 -3.38
N VAL A 94 -2.64 2.32 -3.92
CA VAL A 94 -2.19 0.93 -4.10
C VAL A 94 -2.12 0.21 -2.76
N LEU A 95 -1.56 0.83 -1.71
CA LEU A 95 -1.48 0.26 -0.37
C LEU A 95 -2.87 -0.08 0.22
N VAL A 96 -3.89 0.74 -0.01
CA VAL A 96 -5.27 0.45 0.44
C VAL A 96 -5.75 -0.90 -0.08
N TYR A 97 -5.54 -1.17 -1.38
CA TYR A 97 -5.99 -2.42 -2.00
C TYR A 97 -5.07 -3.59 -1.66
N MET A 98 -3.76 -3.36 -1.55
CA MET A 98 -2.83 -4.38 -1.06
C MET A 98 -3.22 -4.87 0.33
N ASN A 99 -3.50 -3.96 1.27
CA ASN A 99 -3.91 -4.32 2.63
C ASN A 99 -5.24 -5.07 2.71
N LYS A 100 -6.11 -4.93 1.69
CA LYS A 100 -7.34 -5.72 1.58
C LYS A 100 -7.07 -7.15 1.10
N MET A 101 -6.05 -7.36 0.25
CA MET A 101 -5.64 -8.70 -0.19
C MET A 101 -4.77 -9.40 0.86
N CYS A 102 -3.78 -8.67 1.39
CA CYS A 102 -2.73 -9.18 2.26
C CYS A 102 -2.47 -8.15 3.38
N PRO A 103 -3.05 -8.34 4.58
CA PRO A 103 -2.80 -7.45 5.70
C PRO A 103 -1.30 -7.39 6.04
N CYS A 104 -0.78 -6.19 6.26
CA CYS A 104 0.64 -5.94 6.59
C CYS A 104 1.20 -6.72 7.76
N SER A 105 0.35 -7.18 8.69
CA SER A 105 0.74 -7.88 9.91
C SER A 105 1.47 -9.19 9.66
N VAL A 106 1.29 -9.78 8.48
CA VAL A 106 1.93 -11.05 8.14
C VAL A 106 3.42 -10.85 7.82
N TYR A 107 3.86 -9.63 7.47
CA TYR A 107 5.17 -9.42 6.83
C TYR A 107 6.02 -8.27 7.41
N VAL A 108 5.49 -7.44 8.31
CA VAL A 108 6.15 -6.19 8.75
C VAL A 108 6.33 -6.14 10.27
N ASN A 109 7.58 -6.04 10.74
CA ASN A 109 7.90 -5.79 12.16
C ASN A 109 7.36 -4.41 12.60
N THR A 110 6.92 -4.29 13.86
CA THR A 110 6.38 -3.09 14.51
C THR A 110 7.16 -1.80 14.21
N GLN A 111 8.50 -1.85 14.17
CA GLN A 111 9.31 -0.66 13.87
C GLN A 111 9.18 -0.20 12.41
N ARG A 112 9.05 -1.13 11.47
CA ARG A 112 8.79 -0.80 10.06
C ARG A 112 7.37 -0.25 9.89
N LEU A 113 6.40 -0.79 10.62
CA LEU A 113 5.02 -0.29 10.63
C LEU A 113 4.96 1.17 11.11
N GLN A 114 5.65 1.50 12.19
CA GLN A 114 5.74 2.88 12.71
C GLN A 114 6.37 3.84 11.69
N ASN A 115 7.44 3.41 11.02
CA ASN A 115 8.08 4.24 9.99
C ASN A 115 7.13 4.54 8.82
N ILE A 116 6.32 3.56 8.42
CA ILE A 116 5.33 3.73 7.34
C ILE A 116 4.22 4.68 7.77
N ILE A 117 3.70 4.50 8.99
CA ILE A 117 2.72 5.41 9.58
C ILE A 117 3.27 6.84 9.59
N SER A 118 4.49 7.05 10.10
CA SER A 118 5.13 8.37 10.12
C SER A 118 5.26 8.98 8.71
N THR A 119 5.64 8.16 7.72
CA THR A 119 5.76 8.61 6.33
C THR A 119 4.40 9.04 5.75
N ILE A 120 3.34 8.28 5.99
CA ILE A 120 1.98 8.63 5.54
C ILE A 120 1.49 9.91 6.24
N VAL A 121 1.81 10.10 7.52
CA VAL A 121 1.43 11.32 8.26
C VAL A 121 2.10 12.54 7.62
N HIS A 122 3.38 12.42 7.27
CA HIS A 122 4.11 13.50 6.60
C HIS A 122 3.46 13.86 5.26
N VAL A 123 3.06 12.87 4.45
CA VAL A 123 2.32 13.11 3.20
C VAL A 123 0.95 13.75 3.44
N TYR A 124 0.25 13.33 4.50
CA TYR A 124 -1.07 13.88 4.87
C TYR A 124 -1.00 15.36 5.26
N VAL A 125 0.00 15.74 6.07
CA VAL A 125 0.16 17.12 6.56
C VAL A 125 0.75 18.04 5.49
N GLY A 126 1.65 17.52 4.64
CA GLY A 126 2.40 18.32 3.67
C GLY A 126 1.73 18.56 2.31
N SER A 127 0.55 17.97 2.03
CA SER A 127 -0.08 18.04 0.70
C SER A 127 -1.48 18.66 0.70
N SER A 128 -1.80 19.41 -0.36
CA SER A 128 -3.16 19.82 -0.70
C SER A 128 -3.96 18.64 -1.26
N ALA A 129 -4.24 17.66 -0.40
CA ALA A 129 -4.96 16.45 -0.75
C ALA A 129 -6.47 16.70 -0.97
N THR A 130 -7.06 15.99 -1.94
CA THR A 130 -8.50 15.92 -2.12
C THR A 130 -9.14 15.17 -0.95
N GLN A 131 -10.47 15.31 -0.79
CA GLN A 131 -11.20 14.57 0.24
C GLN A 131 -11.02 13.05 0.09
N GLU A 132 -11.06 12.54 -1.13
CA GLU A 132 -10.86 11.11 -1.42
C GLU A 132 -9.46 10.64 -1.02
N GLN A 133 -8.42 11.41 -1.34
CA GLN A 133 -7.04 11.11 -0.96
C GLN A 133 -6.88 11.08 0.57
N ARG A 134 -7.50 12.01 1.29
CA ARG A 134 -7.52 11.99 2.76
C ARG A 134 -8.20 10.75 3.32
N ILE A 135 -9.34 10.34 2.74
CA ILE A 135 -10.05 9.12 3.13
C ILE A 135 -9.17 7.88 2.91
N ASN A 136 -8.46 7.81 1.77
CA ASN A 136 -7.56 6.69 1.49
C ASN A 136 -6.39 6.64 2.47
N MET A 137 -5.78 7.77 2.82
CA MET A 137 -4.74 7.83 3.86
C MET A 137 -5.28 7.36 5.23
N LEU A 138 -6.45 7.85 5.65
CA LEU A 138 -7.09 7.41 6.89
C LEU A 138 -7.45 5.91 6.86
N THR A 139 -7.82 5.39 5.70
CA THR A 139 -8.10 3.96 5.51
C THR A 139 -6.83 3.14 5.73
N VAL A 140 -5.70 3.55 5.13
CA VAL A 140 -4.41 2.89 5.39
C VAL A 140 -4.05 3.00 6.87
N PHE A 141 -4.23 4.16 7.51
CA PHE A 141 -3.99 4.28 8.96
C PHE A 141 -4.84 3.35 9.79
N GLY A 142 -6.14 3.24 9.50
CA GLY A 142 -7.03 2.31 10.19
C GLY A 142 -6.59 0.85 9.96
N GLN A 143 -6.25 0.49 8.73
CA GLN A 143 -5.75 -0.83 8.37
C GLN A 143 -4.44 -1.17 9.06
N LEU A 144 -3.50 -0.23 9.18
CA LEU A 144 -2.22 -0.45 9.86
C LEU A 144 -2.34 -0.38 11.39
N GLY A 145 -3.17 0.52 11.91
CA GLY A 145 -3.39 0.73 13.34
C GLY A 145 -4.20 -0.38 14.01
N ALA A 146 -5.19 -0.94 13.31
CA ALA A 146 -5.92 -2.13 13.78
C ALA A 146 -4.99 -3.35 13.98
N LEU A 147 -3.83 -3.36 13.33
CA LEU A 147 -2.81 -4.41 13.43
C LEU A 147 -1.82 -4.20 14.59
N SER A 148 -1.95 -3.13 15.39
CA SER A 148 -1.17 -2.92 16.61
C SER A 148 -2.02 -2.46 17.79
N PRO A 149 -2.85 -3.33 18.38
CA PRO A 149 -3.56 -3.03 19.63
C PRO A 149 -2.61 -2.85 20.83
N THR A 150 -1.36 -3.30 20.72
CA THR A 150 -0.39 -3.36 21.83
C THR A 150 0.50 -2.13 21.95
N LEU A 151 0.51 -1.22 20.97
CA LEU A 151 1.27 0.04 21.07
C LEU A 151 0.67 1.00 22.11
N SER A 152 -0.59 0.84 22.49
CA SER A 152 -1.24 1.59 23.57
C SER A 152 -0.94 1.04 24.97
N LEU A 153 -0.48 -0.21 25.11
CA LEU A 153 -0.21 -0.82 26.43
C LEU A 153 1.15 -0.41 27.01
N SER A 154 2.16 -0.15 26.17
CA SER A 154 3.47 0.29 26.67
C SER A 154 3.52 1.74 27.16
N ALA A 155 2.53 2.58 26.81
CA ALA A 155 2.42 3.95 27.31
C ALA A 155 1.58 4.04 28.60
N ALA A 156 0.76 3.02 28.89
CA ALA A 156 -0.05 2.94 30.11
C ALA A 156 0.74 2.35 31.30
N ASP A 157 1.75 1.53 31.05
CA ASP A 157 2.51 0.86 32.12
C ASP A 157 3.61 1.72 32.77
N VAL A 158 3.89 2.92 32.26
CA VAL A 158 4.88 3.83 32.88
C VAL A 158 4.23 4.80 33.88
N SER A 159 2.91 4.91 33.91
CA SER A 159 2.20 5.78 34.86
C SER A 159 1.67 5.07 36.12
N SER A 160 1.95 3.76 36.29
CA SER A 160 1.45 2.98 37.45
C SER A 160 2.53 2.40 38.39
N GLN A 161 3.80 2.78 38.26
CA GLN A 161 4.87 2.34 39.19
C GLN A 161 5.63 3.51 39.83
N SER A 162 4.92 4.53 40.31
CA SER A 162 5.49 5.51 41.25
C SER A 162 4.60 5.72 42.47
N THR A 163 4.25 4.64 43.16
CA THR A 163 3.84 4.70 44.57
C THR A 163 3.98 3.32 45.21
N ILE A 164 4.50 3.31 46.44
CA ILE A 164 4.62 2.21 47.41
C ILE A 164 5.96 1.43 47.38
N ASN A 165 7.02 2.02 47.91
CA ASN A 165 7.50 1.82 49.30
C ASN A 165 8.76 2.65 49.57
#